data_AF-A0A5M9IRE7-F1
#
_entry.id   AF-A0A5M9IRE7-F1
#
_cell.length_a   1.000
_cell.length_b   1.000
_cell.length_c   1.000
_cell.angle_alpha   90.00
_cell.angle_beta   90.00
_cell.angle_gamma   90.00
#
_symmetry.space_group_name_H-M   'P 1'
#
loop_
_entity.id
_entity.type
_entity.pdbx_description
1 polymer ?
#
loop_
_entity_poly.entity_id
_entity_poly.type
_entity_poly.pdbx_seq_one_letter_code
_entity_poly.pdbx_strand_id
1 'polypeptide(L)'
;MSKGAKPGQNRFAGAQQRRRDYRVTRIKDEVIPKLKAFVGKTSFDGITPFSRFCAELYNDGLPVNEKKIGYRTLVQSTEYWSLIGPLFYRHWDSSGSMESKKEKLVGKLASQRADGLQAETERLKKEIEALRAALRNHGASPMTLPDSKHTDQDFMTKFDKTCRALKLVLDASDSMFAVDLDAIKISCAYNDLEPIEGLVPKELAAPFVQWMKAKGKNHGDQ
;
A
#
# COMPACT_ATOMS: atom_id res chain seq x y z
N MET A 1 -33.01 41.98 -6.66
CA MET A 1 -32.01 40.89 -6.61
C MET A 1 -30.68 41.43 -7.11
N SER A 2 -29.73 41.71 -6.21
CA SER A 2 -28.42 42.29 -6.56
C SER A 2 -27.64 41.33 -7.46
N LYS A 3 -27.65 41.56 -8.78
CA LYS A 3 -26.75 40.90 -9.73
C LYS A 3 -25.43 41.66 -9.72
N GLY A 4 -24.56 41.33 -8.77
CA GLY A 4 -23.23 41.90 -8.67
C GLY A 4 -22.37 41.15 -7.65
N ALA A 5 -21.08 41.03 -7.93
CA ALA A 5 -20.14 40.51 -6.93
C ALA A 5 -20.01 41.49 -5.77
N LYS A 6 -19.91 40.96 -4.55
CA LYS A 6 -19.72 41.77 -3.35
C LYS A 6 -18.35 42.50 -3.43
N PRO A 7 -18.19 43.65 -2.75
CA PRO A 7 -16.89 44.30 -2.64
C PRO A 7 -15.82 43.30 -2.18
N GLY A 8 -14.70 43.22 -2.90
CA GLY A 8 -13.62 42.25 -2.66
C GLY A 8 -13.79 40.87 -3.34
N GLN A 9 -14.93 40.57 -3.97
CA GLN A 9 -15.14 39.33 -4.73
C GLN A 9 -14.93 39.54 -6.22
N ASN A 10 -14.31 38.54 -6.87
CA ASN A 10 -14.11 38.55 -8.32
C ASN A 10 -15.44 38.39 -9.07
N ARG A 11 -15.87 39.45 -9.76
CA ARG A 11 -17.06 39.49 -10.63
C ARG A 11 -17.10 38.45 -11.74
N PHE A 12 -15.97 37.85 -12.09
CA PHE A 12 -15.86 36.83 -13.13
C PHE A 12 -15.71 35.40 -12.60
N ALA A 13 -15.73 35.18 -11.28
CA ALA A 13 -15.48 33.86 -10.67
C ALA A 13 -16.39 32.76 -11.26
N GLY A 14 -17.69 33.04 -11.42
CA GLY A 14 -18.64 32.06 -11.98
C GLY A 14 -18.46 31.80 -13.49
N ALA A 15 -17.92 32.74 -14.25
CA ALA A 15 -17.58 32.51 -15.66
C ALA A 15 -16.25 31.75 -15.79
N GLN A 16 -15.29 32.05 -14.91
CA GLN A 16 -14.03 31.32 -14.83
C GLN A 16 -14.24 29.86 -14.42
N GLN A 17 -15.11 29.60 -13.44
CA GLN A 17 -15.43 28.24 -13.00
C GLN A 17 -16.07 27.43 -14.13
N ARG A 18 -17.12 27.96 -14.78
CA ARG A 18 -17.77 27.29 -15.93
C ARG A 18 -16.79 26.94 -17.04
N ARG A 19 -15.85 27.83 -17.34
CA ARG A 19 -14.80 27.58 -18.34
C ARG A 19 -13.84 26.46 -17.91
N ARG A 20 -13.51 26.36 -16.62
CA ARG A 20 -12.70 25.25 -16.08
C ARG A 20 -13.48 23.94 -16.13
N ASP A 21 -14.74 23.94 -15.70
CA ASP A 21 -15.60 22.76 -15.69
C ASP A 21 -15.78 22.20 -17.11
N TYR A 22 -16.00 23.07 -18.10
CA TYR A 22 -16.07 22.67 -19.51
C TYR A 22 -14.77 22.00 -19.98
N ARG A 23 -13.61 22.58 -19.64
CA ARG A 23 -12.30 22.01 -19.98
C ARG A 23 -12.10 20.64 -19.35
N VAL A 24 -12.42 20.50 -18.07
CA VAL A 24 -12.35 19.22 -17.34
C VAL A 24 -13.22 18.18 -18.02
N THR A 25 -14.46 18.54 -18.35
CA THR A 25 -15.43 17.65 -19.02
C THR A 25 -14.90 17.21 -20.38
N ARG A 26 -14.47 18.14 -21.23
CA ARG A 26 -13.88 17.81 -22.54
C ARG A 26 -12.63 16.96 -22.44
N ILE A 27 -11.76 17.20 -21.46
CA ILE A 27 -10.57 16.36 -21.23
C ILE A 27 -11.00 14.92 -20.93
N LYS A 28 -12.00 14.74 -20.06
CA LYS A 28 -12.50 13.40 -19.68
C LYS A 28 -13.21 12.69 -20.82
N ASP A 29 -14.06 13.39 -21.55
CA ASP A 29 -15.00 12.78 -22.49
C ASP A 29 -14.43 12.65 -23.90
N GLU A 30 -13.50 13.52 -24.30
CA GLU A 30 -12.96 13.55 -25.66
C GLU A 30 -11.46 13.23 -25.71
N VAL A 31 -10.66 13.91 -24.89
CA VAL A 31 -9.19 13.79 -24.96
C VAL A 31 -8.72 12.43 -24.45
N ILE A 32 -9.16 12.02 -23.26
CA ILE A 32 -8.71 10.76 -22.64
C ILE A 32 -9.06 9.52 -23.48
N PRO A 33 -10.29 9.36 -24.02
CA PRO A 33 -10.61 8.24 -24.88
C PRO A 33 -9.76 8.19 -26.15
N LYS A 34 -9.57 9.33 -26.83
CA LYS A 34 -8.69 9.43 -28.00
C LYS A 34 -7.25 9.07 -27.63
N LEU A 35 -6.74 9.62 -26.51
CA LEU A 35 -5.38 9.35 -26.03
C LEU A 35 -5.17 7.85 -25.77
N LYS A 36 -6.13 7.15 -25.16
CA LYS A 36 -6.06 5.70 -24.93
C LYS A 36 -5.94 4.89 -26.23
N ALA A 37 -6.54 5.35 -27.32
CA ALA A 37 -6.46 4.67 -28.62
C ALA A 37 -5.04 4.70 -29.25
N PHE A 38 -4.18 5.61 -28.79
CA PHE A 38 -2.79 5.77 -29.22
C PHE A 38 -1.78 4.99 -28.35
N VAL A 39 -2.22 4.38 -27.25
CA VAL A 39 -1.36 3.55 -26.40
C VAL A 39 -0.74 2.42 -27.25
N GLY A 40 0.59 2.31 -27.21
CA GLY A 40 1.36 1.32 -27.97
C GLY A 40 1.53 1.63 -29.47
N LYS A 41 0.87 2.67 -30.00
CA LYS A 41 1.01 3.12 -31.40
C LYS A 41 1.90 4.34 -31.56
N THR A 42 2.01 5.14 -30.51
CA THR A 42 2.84 6.35 -30.48
C THR A 42 3.80 6.28 -29.31
N SER A 43 4.97 6.89 -29.45
CA SER A 43 5.91 7.12 -28.37
C SER A 43 6.08 8.62 -28.16
N PHE A 44 6.29 9.03 -26.92
CA PHE A 44 6.56 10.42 -26.56
C PHE A 44 7.86 10.50 -25.78
N ASP A 45 8.77 11.34 -26.25
CA ASP A 45 10.03 11.62 -25.56
C ASP A 45 9.81 12.70 -24.49
N GLY A 46 9.17 12.30 -23.40
CA GLY A 46 8.90 13.16 -22.25
C GLY A 46 7.56 13.89 -22.25
N ILE A 47 7.35 14.67 -21.18
CA ILE A 47 6.08 15.32 -20.86
C ILE A 47 5.70 16.38 -21.89
N THR A 48 6.67 17.11 -22.45
CA THR A 48 6.39 18.24 -23.34
C THR A 48 5.80 17.78 -24.68
N PRO A 49 6.38 16.81 -25.42
CA PRO A 49 5.75 16.26 -26.61
C PRO A 49 4.37 15.66 -26.35
N PHE A 50 4.22 14.88 -25.27
CA PHE A 50 2.93 14.33 -24.86
C PHE A 50 1.88 15.42 -24.62
N SER A 51 2.25 16.49 -23.92
CA SER A 51 1.33 17.58 -23.57
C SER A 51 0.94 18.41 -24.79
N ARG A 52 1.82 18.54 -25.79
CA ARG A 52 1.50 19.16 -27.08
C ARG A 52 0.45 18.33 -27.82
N PHE A 53 0.65 17.03 -27.89
CA PHE A 53 -0.32 16.11 -28.49
C PHE A 53 -1.67 16.15 -27.78
N CYS A 54 -1.69 16.17 -26.44
CA CYS A 54 -2.94 16.32 -25.68
C CYS A 54 -3.66 17.66 -25.97
N ALA A 55 -2.90 18.75 -26.16
CA ALA A 55 -3.47 20.04 -26.53
C ALA A 55 -4.05 20.03 -27.95
N GLU A 56 -3.41 19.33 -28.89
CA GLU A 56 -3.95 19.11 -30.25
C GLU A 56 -5.26 18.33 -30.19
N LEU A 57 -5.31 17.21 -29.47
CA LEU A 57 -6.54 16.43 -29.26
C LEU A 57 -7.66 17.23 -28.59
N TYR A 58 -7.32 18.12 -27.66
CA TYR A 58 -8.32 19.01 -27.04
C TYR A 58 -8.88 20.03 -28.04
N ASN A 59 -8.00 20.62 -28.85
CA ASN A 59 -8.34 21.68 -29.79
C ASN A 59 -9.02 21.14 -31.06
N ASP A 60 -8.91 19.84 -31.31
CA ASP A 60 -9.64 19.15 -32.37
C ASP A 60 -11.16 19.22 -32.12
N GLY A 61 -11.92 19.61 -33.15
CA GLY A 61 -13.38 19.75 -33.09
C GLY A 61 -13.90 20.75 -32.03
N LEU A 62 -13.12 21.78 -31.68
CA LEU A 62 -13.52 22.73 -30.64
C LEU A 62 -14.68 23.63 -31.14
N PRO A 63 -15.75 23.82 -30.35
CA PRO A 63 -16.84 24.74 -30.69
C PRO A 63 -16.34 26.17 -30.93
N VAL A 64 -17.00 26.90 -31.84
CA VAL A 64 -16.59 28.25 -32.31
C VAL A 64 -16.46 29.26 -31.16
N ASN A 65 -17.27 29.12 -30.12
CA ASN A 65 -17.28 29.98 -28.94
C ASN A 65 -16.17 29.66 -27.91
N GLU A 66 -15.46 28.54 -28.08
CA GLU A 66 -14.45 28.09 -27.14
C GLU A 66 -13.03 28.41 -27.60
N LYS A 67 -12.17 28.74 -26.62
CA LYS A 67 -10.78 29.13 -26.91
C LYS A 67 -9.86 27.93 -26.86
N LYS A 68 -9.02 27.81 -27.90
CA LYS A 68 -7.91 26.86 -27.94
C LYS A 68 -7.02 26.98 -26.70
N ILE A 69 -6.47 25.87 -26.27
CA ILE A 69 -5.50 25.80 -25.17
C ILE A 69 -4.12 25.42 -25.69
N GLY A 70 -3.08 25.90 -25.02
CA GLY A 70 -1.71 25.45 -25.25
C GLY A 70 -1.33 24.32 -24.29
N TYR A 71 -0.28 23.57 -24.64
CA TYR A 71 0.24 22.48 -23.80
C TYR A 71 0.61 22.96 -22.37
N ARG A 72 1.11 24.20 -22.22
CA ARG A 72 1.42 24.77 -20.90
C ARG A 72 0.20 24.87 -20.00
N THR A 73 -0.98 25.14 -20.56
CA THR A 73 -2.23 25.19 -19.79
C THR A 73 -2.53 23.84 -19.14
N LEU A 74 -2.26 22.74 -19.85
CA LEU A 74 -2.45 21.38 -19.34
C LEU A 74 -1.43 21.02 -18.27
N VAL A 75 -0.16 21.41 -18.45
CA VAL A 75 0.94 21.06 -17.52
C VAL A 75 0.93 21.92 -16.25
N GLN A 76 0.68 23.23 -16.37
CA GLN A 76 0.75 24.18 -15.25
C GLN A 76 -0.48 24.12 -14.35
N SER A 77 -1.62 23.63 -14.87
CA SER A 77 -2.81 23.41 -14.07
C SER A 77 -2.75 22.04 -13.42
N THR A 78 -2.59 22.00 -12.10
CA THR A 78 -2.64 20.76 -11.31
C THR A 78 -3.92 19.97 -11.58
N GLU A 79 -5.03 20.68 -11.75
CA GLU A 79 -6.34 20.10 -12.04
C GLU A 79 -6.35 19.34 -13.37
N TYR A 80 -5.91 19.97 -14.47
CA TYR A 80 -5.89 19.29 -15.77
C TYR A 80 -4.81 18.21 -15.84
N TRP A 81 -3.63 18.47 -15.27
CA TRP A 81 -2.55 17.50 -15.23
C TRP A 81 -2.91 16.25 -14.42
N SER A 82 -3.72 16.39 -13.36
CA SER A 82 -4.19 15.23 -12.58
C SER A 82 -5.02 14.24 -13.39
N LEU A 83 -5.63 14.69 -14.50
CA LEU A 83 -6.44 13.85 -15.39
C LEU A 83 -5.60 13.10 -16.42
N ILE A 84 -4.64 13.78 -17.06
CA ILE A 84 -3.87 13.23 -18.19
C ILE A 84 -2.48 12.72 -17.79
N GLY A 85 -1.88 13.30 -16.76
CA GLY A 85 -0.55 12.95 -16.27
C GLY A 85 -0.42 11.49 -15.87
N PRO A 86 -1.38 10.89 -15.15
CA PRO A 86 -1.35 9.46 -14.85
C PRO A 86 -1.28 8.56 -16.10
N LEU A 87 -1.91 8.97 -17.21
CA LEU A 87 -1.86 8.22 -18.47
C LEU A 87 -0.48 8.30 -19.12
N PHE A 88 0.13 9.49 -19.12
CA PHE A 88 1.53 9.66 -19.55
C PHE A 88 2.45 8.72 -18.78
N TYR A 89 2.40 8.80 -17.45
CA TYR A 89 3.29 8.00 -16.60
C TYR A 89 3.06 6.50 -16.70
N ARG A 90 1.83 6.07 -17.04
CA ARG A 90 1.49 4.65 -17.15
C ARG A 90 1.93 4.02 -18.47
N HIS A 91 1.85 4.77 -19.56
CA HIS A 91 1.97 4.20 -20.90
C HIS A 91 3.17 4.71 -21.70
N TRP A 92 3.75 5.85 -21.31
CA TRP A 92 4.78 6.53 -22.09
C TRP A 92 6.00 6.98 -21.28
N ASP A 93 5.93 6.96 -19.96
CA ASP A 93 7.12 7.14 -19.13
C ASP A 93 7.88 5.82 -18.99
N SER A 94 8.83 5.63 -19.90
CA SER A 94 9.73 4.47 -19.96
C SER A 94 10.76 4.41 -18.83
N SER A 95 10.81 5.42 -17.95
CA SER A 95 11.88 5.55 -16.94
C SER A 95 11.62 4.83 -15.61
N GLY A 96 10.54 4.06 -15.44
CA GLY A 96 10.20 3.47 -14.13
C GLY A 96 9.92 4.50 -13.03
N SER A 97 9.81 5.78 -13.40
CA SER A 97 9.61 6.91 -12.47
C SER A 97 8.28 6.79 -11.72
N MET A 98 7.26 6.11 -12.28
CA MET A 98 5.98 5.96 -11.60
C MET A 98 6.03 4.98 -10.42
N GLU A 99 6.73 3.85 -10.53
CA GLU A 99 6.87 2.94 -9.39
C GLU A 99 7.70 3.59 -8.28
N SER A 100 8.81 4.25 -8.62
CA SER A 100 9.60 4.99 -7.62
C SER A 100 8.87 6.19 -6.99
N LYS A 101 8.00 6.90 -7.74
CA LYS A 101 7.13 7.96 -7.19
C LYS A 101 5.97 7.40 -6.37
N LYS A 102 5.39 6.28 -6.78
CA LYS A 102 4.34 5.55 -6.06
C LYS A 102 4.88 5.04 -4.72
N GLU A 103 6.04 4.41 -4.69
CA GLU A 103 6.72 3.99 -3.45
C GLU A 103 6.96 5.18 -2.51
N LYS A 104 7.42 6.32 -3.04
CA LYS A 104 7.61 7.55 -2.23
C LYS A 104 6.29 8.10 -1.69
N LEU A 105 5.21 8.08 -2.46
CA LEU A 105 3.89 8.55 -2.02
C LEU A 105 3.26 7.58 -1.02
N VAL A 106 3.35 6.28 -1.26
CA VAL A 106 2.91 5.22 -0.33
C VAL A 106 3.70 5.32 0.98
N GLY A 107 5.02 5.52 0.92
CA GLY A 107 5.86 5.73 2.10
C GLY A 107 5.44 6.97 2.90
N LYS A 108 5.16 8.10 2.24
CA LYS A 108 4.65 9.31 2.91
C LYS A 108 3.26 9.15 3.51
N LEU A 109 2.37 8.42 2.83
CA LEU A 109 1.03 8.16 3.36
C LEU A 109 1.08 7.22 4.57
N ALA A 110 1.95 6.21 4.51
CA ALA A 110 2.21 5.31 5.61
C ALA A 110 2.81 6.04 6.82
N SER A 111 3.77 6.94 6.61
CA SER A 111 4.35 7.75 7.70
C SER A 111 3.31 8.69 8.32
N GLN A 112 2.50 9.39 7.52
CA GLN A 112 1.43 10.25 8.04
C GLN A 112 0.37 9.47 8.82
N ARG A 113 0.03 8.26 8.37
CA ARG A 113 -0.90 7.39 9.10
C ARG A 113 -0.28 6.90 10.42
N ALA A 114 1.01 6.57 10.41
CA ALA A 114 1.74 6.20 11.62
C ALA A 114 1.80 7.37 12.62
N ASP A 115 2.14 8.58 12.15
CA ASP A 115 2.17 9.79 12.98
C ASP A 115 0.79 10.12 13.56
N GLY A 116 -0.27 9.99 12.76
CA GLY A 116 -1.65 10.20 13.21
C GLY A 116 -2.09 9.19 14.25
N LEU A 117 -1.81 7.90 14.02
CA LEU A 117 -2.07 6.84 15.00
C LEU A 117 -1.26 7.04 16.28
N GLN A 118 0.00 7.47 16.19
CA GLN A 118 0.84 7.76 17.34
C GLN A 118 0.27 8.93 18.16
N ALA A 119 -0.13 10.03 17.50
CA ALA A 119 -0.78 11.14 18.18
C ALA A 119 -2.10 10.73 18.87
N GLU A 120 -2.89 9.86 18.24
CA GLU A 120 -4.13 9.34 18.83
C GLU A 120 -3.86 8.43 20.03
N THR A 121 -2.84 7.56 19.96
CA THR A 121 -2.44 6.72 21.10
C THR A 121 -1.97 7.56 22.29
N GLU A 122 -1.20 8.62 22.07
CA GLU A 122 -0.76 9.52 23.13
C GLU A 122 -1.92 10.32 23.73
N ARG A 123 -2.88 10.74 22.91
CA ARG A 123 -4.13 11.36 23.40
C ARG A 123 -4.91 10.39 24.29
N LEU A 124 -5.12 9.16 23.85
CA LEU A 124 -5.86 8.14 24.59
C LEU A 124 -5.15 7.76 25.90
N LYS A 125 -3.81 7.68 25.90
CA LYS A 125 -3.03 7.45 27.14
C LYS A 125 -3.26 8.57 28.17
N LYS A 126 -3.22 9.83 27.74
CA LYS A 126 -3.49 10.99 28.61
C LYS A 126 -4.90 10.97 29.15
N GLU A 127 -5.89 10.59 28.34
CA GLU A 127 -7.28 10.43 28.77
C GLU A 127 -7.43 9.32 29.81
N ILE A 128 -6.80 8.16 29.58
CA ILE A 128 -6.76 7.06 30.55
C ILE A 128 -6.10 7.50 31.86
N GLU A 129 -5.01 8.26 31.79
CA GLU A 129 -4.32 8.76 32.99
C GLU A 129 -5.18 9.76 33.78
N ALA A 130 -5.86 10.68 33.08
CA ALA A 130 -6.78 11.63 33.69
C ALA A 130 -7.98 10.92 34.34
N LEU A 131 -8.58 9.94 33.66
CA LEU A 131 -9.66 9.12 34.21
C LEU A 131 -9.19 8.29 35.41
N ARG A 132 -7.98 7.74 35.37
CA ARG A 132 -7.36 7.04 36.52
C ARG A 132 -7.09 7.99 37.69
N ALA A 133 -6.65 9.22 37.44
CA ALA A 133 -6.47 10.22 38.48
C ALA A 133 -7.82 10.60 39.12
N ALA A 134 -8.87 10.80 38.31
CA ALA A 134 -10.22 11.05 38.79
C ALA A 134 -10.77 9.88 39.63
N LEU A 135 -10.62 8.63 39.16
CA LEU A 135 -11.04 7.43 39.88
C LEU A 135 -10.30 7.25 41.21
N ARG A 136 -8.99 7.52 41.25
CA ARG A 136 -8.20 7.52 42.50
C ARG A 136 -8.69 8.59 43.47
N ASN A 137 -8.99 9.79 42.98
CA ASN A 137 -9.54 10.88 43.81
C ASN A 137 -10.94 10.55 44.36
N HIS A 138 -11.68 9.64 43.70
CA HIS A 138 -12.97 9.13 44.15
C HIS A 138 -12.88 7.84 45.00
N GLY A 139 -11.69 7.44 45.44
CA GLY A 139 -11.50 6.32 46.38
C GLY A 139 -11.53 4.92 45.75
N ALA A 140 -11.51 4.81 44.42
CA ALA A 140 -11.40 3.52 43.76
C ALA A 140 -9.96 3.00 43.82
N SER A 141 -9.77 1.78 44.33
CA SER A 141 -8.46 1.12 44.35
C SER A 141 -8.01 0.77 42.91
N PRO A 142 -6.74 0.96 42.54
CA PRO A 142 -6.27 0.68 41.18
C PRO A 142 -6.37 -0.81 40.88
N MET A 143 -7.34 -1.18 40.05
CA MET A 143 -7.38 -2.51 39.45
C MET A 143 -6.25 -2.58 38.42
N THR A 144 -5.27 -3.46 38.64
CA THR A 144 -4.25 -3.80 37.67
C THR A 144 -4.93 -4.43 36.45
N LEU A 145 -5.01 -3.68 35.35
CA LEU A 145 -5.34 -4.26 34.06
C LEU A 145 -4.21 -5.23 33.67
N PRO A 146 -4.52 -6.43 33.17
CA PRO A 146 -3.51 -7.32 32.63
C PRO A 146 -2.77 -6.60 31.51
N ASP A 147 -1.44 -6.59 31.63
CA ASP A 147 -0.52 -6.03 30.65
C ASP A 147 -0.89 -6.61 29.26
N SER A 148 -1.08 -5.74 28.27
CA SER A 148 -1.61 -6.08 26.93
C SER A 148 -0.63 -6.88 26.06
N LYS A 149 0.13 -7.82 26.65
CA LYS A 149 0.97 -8.80 25.96
C LYS A 149 0.16 -9.97 25.38
N HIS A 150 -1.10 -9.74 25.00
CA HIS A 150 -2.07 -10.81 24.74
C HIS A 150 -2.19 -11.20 23.26
N THR A 151 -1.09 -11.16 22.49
CA THR A 151 -1.09 -11.63 21.09
C THR A 151 -0.03 -12.68 20.76
N ASP A 152 0.99 -12.87 21.58
CA ASP A 152 2.05 -13.85 21.26
C ASP A 152 1.76 -15.24 21.82
N GLN A 153 1.10 -15.35 22.98
CA GLN A 153 0.96 -16.63 23.67
C GLN A 153 0.00 -17.61 22.95
N ASP A 154 -1.10 -17.11 22.39
CA ASP A 154 -2.05 -17.91 21.62
C ASP A 154 -1.45 -18.40 20.30
N PHE A 155 -0.69 -17.54 19.62
CA PHE A 155 0.04 -17.89 18.41
C PHE A 155 1.11 -18.95 18.70
N MET A 156 1.93 -18.74 19.74
CA MET A 156 2.96 -19.69 20.16
C MET A 156 2.36 -21.04 20.57
N THR A 157 1.19 -21.05 21.20
CA THR A 157 0.47 -22.27 21.57
C THR A 157 -0.03 -23.03 20.33
N LYS A 158 -0.60 -22.33 19.35
CA LYS A 158 -1.03 -22.95 18.08
C LYS A 158 0.17 -23.49 17.30
N PHE A 159 1.26 -22.73 17.23
CA PHE A 159 2.50 -23.14 16.60
C PHE A 159 3.07 -24.42 17.24
N ASP A 160 3.19 -24.47 18.58
CA ASP A 160 3.67 -25.67 19.30
C ASP A 160 2.78 -26.89 19.01
N LYS A 161 1.45 -26.73 18.99
CA LYS A 161 0.51 -27.82 18.65
C LYS A 161 0.70 -28.32 17.22
N THR A 162 0.86 -27.42 16.26
CA THR A 162 1.09 -27.78 14.85
C THR A 162 2.41 -28.53 14.68
N CYS A 163 3.49 -28.06 15.31
CA CYS A 163 4.78 -28.75 15.25
C CYS A 163 4.71 -30.15 15.90
N ARG A 164 4.00 -30.32 17.01
CA ARG A 164 3.77 -31.65 17.61
C ARG A 164 2.99 -32.59 16.69
N ALA A 165 1.96 -32.09 16.03
CA ALA A 165 1.18 -32.89 15.08
C ALA A 165 2.05 -33.33 13.91
N LEU A 166 2.87 -32.44 13.36
CA LEU A 166 3.82 -32.78 12.29
C LEU A 166 4.85 -33.82 12.76
N LYS A 167 5.42 -33.65 13.97
CA LYS A 167 6.33 -34.63 14.55
C LYS A 167 5.68 -36.00 14.69
N LEU A 168 4.44 -36.08 15.16
CA LEU A 168 3.71 -37.35 15.28
C LEU A 168 3.51 -38.02 13.92
N VAL A 169 3.18 -37.25 12.87
CA VAL A 169 3.05 -37.79 11.50
C VAL A 169 4.39 -38.33 10.99
N LEU A 170 5.49 -37.60 11.24
CA LEU A 170 6.83 -38.04 10.83
C LEU A 170 7.27 -39.29 11.62
N ASP A 171 7.06 -39.32 12.93
CA ASP A 171 7.39 -40.47 13.78
C ASP A 171 6.55 -41.70 13.40
N ALA A 172 5.27 -41.52 13.02
CA ALA A 172 4.38 -42.58 12.56
C ALA A 172 4.62 -43.04 11.11
N SER A 173 5.48 -42.34 10.37
CA SER A 173 5.77 -42.64 8.96
C SER A 173 6.86 -43.69 8.76
N ASP A 174 7.21 -44.48 9.77
CA ASP A 174 8.15 -45.62 9.71
C ASP A 174 9.39 -45.36 8.84
N SER A 175 10.11 -44.28 9.13
CA SER A 175 11.36 -43.89 8.44
C SER A 175 11.20 -43.48 6.96
N MET A 176 9.97 -43.25 6.47
CA MET A 176 9.74 -42.67 5.14
C MET A 176 10.25 -41.24 5.02
N PHE A 177 10.18 -40.48 6.12
CA PHE A 177 10.67 -39.11 6.19
C PHE A 177 11.71 -38.96 7.30
N ALA A 178 12.81 -38.29 7.00
CA ALA A 178 13.87 -37.97 7.94
C ALA A 178 14.02 -36.45 8.07
N VAL A 179 14.34 -35.98 9.28
CA VAL A 179 14.57 -34.56 9.54
C VAL A 179 16.06 -34.35 9.80
N ASP A 180 16.73 -33.67 8.87
CA ASP A 180 18.12 -33.27 9.02
C ASP A 180 18.17 -31.92 9.75
N LEU A 181 18.57 -31.98 11.02
CA LEU A 181 18.68 -30.80 11.88
C LEU A 181 19.82 -29.88 11.44
N ASP A 182 20.89 -30.40 10.85
CA ASP A 182 22.09 -29.63 10.50
C ASP A 182 21.91 -28.93 9.16
N ALA A 183 21.40 -29.63 8.16
CA ALA A 183 21.07 -29.05 6.87
C ALA A 183 19.75 -28.25 6.88
N ILE A 184 18.94 -28.36 7.94
CA ILE A 184 17.64 -27.70 8.10
C ILE A 184 16.70 -28.10 6.94
N LYS A 185 16.48 -29.41 6.79
CA LYS A 185 15.60 -29.96 5.75
C LYS A 185 14.85 -31.20 6.24
N ILE A 186 13.73 -31.48 5.58
CA ILE A 186 12.99 -32.74 5.70
C ILE A 186 13.25 -33.50 4.41
N SER A 187 13.75 -34.73 4.49
CA SER A 187 14.04 -35.58 3.33
C SER A 187 13.08 -36.76 3.28
N CYS A 188 12.77 -37.22 2.07
CA CYS A 188 12.00 -38.43 1.85
C CYS A 188 12.90 -39.56 1.33
N ALA A 189 12.91 -40.70 2.00
CA ALA A 189 13.74 -41.86 1.65
C ALA A 189 13.36 -42.51 0.30
N TYR A 190 12.20 -42.15 -0.25
CA TYR A 190 11.65 -42.72 -1.48
C TYR A 190 11.64 -41.74 -2.66
N ASN A 191 12.21 -40.54 -2.49
CA ASN A 191 12.29 -39.55 -3.54
C ASN A 191 13.74 -39.39 -4.04
N ASP A 192 14.12 -40.23 -4.99
CA ASP A 192 15.49 -40.25 -5.56
C ASP A 192 15.85 -38.96 -6.34
N LEU A 193 14.86 -38.12 -6.68
CA LEU A 193 15.01 -36.85 -7.38
C LEU A 193 14.75 -35.64 -6.46
N GLU A 194 14.92 -35.81 -5.15
CA GLU A 194 14.71 -34.72 -4.20
C GLU A 194 15.69 -33.56 -4.45
N PRO A 195 15.20 -32.31 -4.52
CA PRO A 195 16.05 -31.13 -4.61
C PRO A 195 17.02 -31.04 -3.42
N ILE A 196 18.14 -30.31 -3.60
CA ILE A 196 19.14 -30.11 -2.53
C ILE A 196 18.51 -29.56 -1.24
N GLU A 197 17.43 -28.77 -1.39
CA GLU A 197 16.66 -28.17 -0.30
C GLU A 197 15.81 -29.17 0.51
N GLY A 198 15.56 -30.39 -0.01
CA GLY A 198 14.70 -31.41 0.60
C GLY A 198 13.28 -31.43 0.02
N LEU A 199 12.38 -32.12 0.73
CA LEU A 199 10.99 -32.35 0.34
C LEU A 199 10.18 -31.05 0.27
N VAL A 200 10.54 -30.09 1.10
CA VAL A 200 9.90 -28.78 1.21
C VAL A 200 10.95 -27.68 1.21
N PRO A 201 10.63 -26.47 0.70
CA PRO A 201 11.52 -25.33 0.75
C PRO A 201 12.04 -25.04 2.17
N LYS A 202 13.28 -24.58 2.26
CA LYS A 202 13.97 -24.32 3.55
C LYS A 202 13.18 -23.37 4.46
N GLU A 203 12.48 -22.39 3.90
CA GLU A 203 11.65 -21.43 4.66
C GLU A 203 10.49 -22.11 5.42
N LEU A 204 9.97 -23.22 4.89
CA LEU A 204 8.89 -23.99 5.53
C LEU A 204 9.44 -25.02 6.52
N ALA A 205 10.60 -25.63 6.23
CA ALA A 205 11.26 -26.56 7.15
C ALA A 205 11.88 -25.86 8.38
N ALA A 206 12.42 -24.66 8.20
CA ALA A 206 13.20 -23.97 9.23
C ALA A 206 12.48 -23.75 10.56
N PRO A 207 11.21 -23.27 10.61
CA PRO A 207 10.50 -23.08 11.87
C PRO A 207 10.34 -24.38 12.67
N PHE A 208 10.05 -25.48 11.98
CA PHE A 208 9.89 -26.80 12.59
C PHE A 208 11.22 -27.37 13.08
N VAL A 209 12.29 -27.28 12.29
CA VAL A 209 13.63 -27.72 12.70
C VAL A 209 14.13 -26.91 13.89
N GLN A 210 13.90 -25.60 13.91
CA GLN A 210 14.23 -24.76 15.06
C GLN A 210 13.43 -25.14 16.30
N TRP A 211 12.13 -25.43 16.16
CA TRP A 211 11.30 -25.95 17.25
C TRP A 211 11.84 -27.29 17.79
N MET A 212 12.24 -28.21 16.89
CA MET A 212 12.87 -29.49 17.26
C MET A 212 14.18 -29.28 18.02
N LYS A 213 15.05 -28.36 17.56
CA LYS A 213 16.30 -28.01 18.26
C LYS A 213 16.04 -27.40 19.64
N ALA A 214 15.03 -26.54 19.76
CA ALA A 214 14.66 -25.91 21.03
C ALA A 214 14.11 -26.94 22.04
N LYS A 215 13.29 -27.90 21.59
CA LYS A 215 12.78 -28.98 22.43
C LYS A 215 13.84 -30.02 22.78
N GLY A 216 14.74 -30.34 21.86
CA GLY A 216 15.87 -31.24 22.11
C GLY A 216 16.84 -30.69 23.17
N LYS A 217 17.06 -29.38 23.21
CA LYS A 217 17.86 -28.72 24.27
C LYS A 217 17.17 -28.73 25.64
N ASN A 218 15.85 -28.74 25.68
CA ASN A 218 15.08 -28.74 26.94
C ASN A 218 14.79 -30.14 27.49
N HIS A 219 15.19 -31.20 26.78
CA HIS A 219 15.03 -32.61 27.20
C HIS A 219 16.37 -33.32 27.44
N GLY A 220 17.48 -32.59 27.51
CA GLY A 220 18.78 -33.11 27.95
C GLY A 220 19.01 -32.89 29.44
N ASP A 221 18.17 -33.50 30.28
CA ASP A 221 18.42 -33.80 31.70
C ASP A 221 17.22 -34.63 32.21
N GLN A 222 17.22 -35.92 31.88
CA GLN A 222 16.54 -37.00 32.60
C GLN A 222 17.05 -38.35 32.13
#